data_AF-A0A7C5DCF8-F1
#
_entry.id   AF-A0A7C5DCF8-F1
#
_cell.length_a   1.000
_cell.length_b   1.000
_cell.length_c   1.000
_cell.angle_alpha   90.00
_cell.angle_beta   90.00
_cell.angle_gamma   90.00
#
_symmetry.space_group_name_H-M   'P 1'
#
loop_
_entity.id
_entity.type
_entity.pdbx_description
1 polymer ?
#
loop_
_entity_poly.entity_id
_entity_poly.type
_entity_poly.pdbx_seq_one_letter_code
_entity_poly.pdbx_strand_id
1 'polypeptide(L)'
;LTAKTGDVVGVVAVEEDKDLMCLTSVGKMIRVDMEQIRKAGRNTSGVKVVTVEKKDIVVSMAKCQKEETEEENEGVDDTPANNDNTLGLE
;
A
#
# COMPACT_ATOMS: atom_id res chain seq x y z
N LEU A 1 10.62 -13.73 -10.24
CA LEU A 1 10.57 -12.32 -9.80
C LEU A 1 10.66 -11.46 -11.05
N THR A 2 9.89 -10.37 -11.12
CA THR A 2 9.86 -9.48 -12.28
C THR A 2 10.36 -8.09 -11.88
N ALA A 3 10.80 -7.28 -12.84
CA ALA A 3 11.16 -5.88 -12.59
C ALA A 3 10.02 -5.07 -11.95
N LYS A 4 8.76 -5.49 -12.13
CA LYS A 4 7.58 -4.86 -11.52
C LYS A 4 7.43 -5.19 -10.03
N THR A 5 7.73 -6.42 -9.62
CA THR A 5 7.48 -6.91 -8.25
C THR A 5 8.69 -6.75 -7.33
N GLY A 6 9.89 -6.58 -7.89
CA GLY A 6 11.12 -6.59 -7.10
C GLY A 6 11.39 -7.95 -6.47
N ASP A 7 12.17 -7.95 -5.39
CA ASP A 7 12.60 -9.12 -4.64
C ASP A 7 11.63 -9.49 -3.51
N VAL A 8 11.75 -10.73 -3.01
CA VAL A 8 10.97 -11.21 -1.87
C VAL A 8 11.61 -10.71 -0.58
N VAL A 9 10.85 -9.92 0.19
CA VAL A 9 11.29 -9.39 1.49
C VAL A 9 11.12 -10.42 2.62
N GLY A 10 10.08 -11.26 2.56
CA GLY A 10 9.82 -12.27 3.57
C GLY A 10 8.59 -13.12 3.27
N VAL A 11 8.39 -14.14 4.11
CA VAL A 11 7.19 -14.98 4.12
C VAL A 11 6.75 -15.11 5.57
N VAL A 12 5.48 -14.79 5.84
CA VAL A 12 4.88 -14.85 7.17
C VAL A 12 3.65 -15.73 7.11
N ALA A 13 3.53 -16.69 8.03
CA ALA A 13 2.31 -17.45 8.23
C ALA A 13 1.34 -16.61 9.07
N VAL A 14 0.14 -16.37 8.55
CA VAL A 14 -0.83 -15.41 9.09
C VAL A 14 -2.17 -16.07 9.35
N GLU A 15 -2.95 -15.45 10.22
CA GLU A 15 -4.33 -15.79 10.55
C GLU A 15 -5.25 -14.64 10.08
N GLU A 16 -6.52 -14.93 9.83
CA GLU A 16 -7.47 -13.93 9.29
C GLU A 16 -7.83 -12.84 10.31
N ASP A 17 -7.70 -13.13 11.60
CA ASP A 17 -8.06 -12.27 12.74
C ASP A 17 -6.90 -11.36 13.20
N LYS A 18 -5.96 -11.06 12.31
CA LYS A 18 -4.75 -10.29 12.60
C LYS A 18 -4.52 -9.21 11.57
N ASP A 19 -3.56 -8.34 11.87
CA ASP A 19 -3.08 -7.34 10.93
C ASP A 19 -1.65 -7.62 10.50
N LEU A 20 -1.35 -7.19 9.28
CA LEU A 20 0.00 -7.15 8.73
C LEU A 20 0.62 -5.79 9.03
N MET A 21 1.76 -5.77 9.72
CA MET A 21 2.60 -4.60 9.86
C MET A 21 3.73 -4.65 8.84
N CYS A 22 3.86 -3.59 8.06
CA CYS A 22 4.97 -3.37 7.14
C CYS A 22 5.82 -2.21 7.64
N LEU A 23 7.14 -2.38 7.62
CA LEU A 23 8.11 -1.32 7.86
C LEU A 23 8.75 -0.93 6.52
N THR A 24 8.75 0.35 6.21
CA THR A 24 9.40 0.87 5.01
C THR A 24 10.81 1.39 5.29
N SER A 25 11.59 1.59 4.23
CA SER A 25 12.99 2.03 4.31
C SER A 25 13.18 3.41 4.95
N VAL A 26 12.15 4.25 4.87
CA VAL A 26 12.13 5.59 5.47
C VAL A 26 11.59 5.59 6.91
N GLY A 27 11.30 4.41 7.48
CA GLY A 27 10.81 4.28 8.86
C GLY A 27 9.30 4.45 9.03
N LYS A 28 8.52 4.44 7.94
CA LYS A 28 7.06 4.43 8.03
C LYS A 28 6.56 3.04 8.41
N MET A 29 5.63 2.99 9.35
CA MET A 29 4.97 1.76 9.78
C MET A 29 3.54 1.76 9.26
N ILE A 30 3.20 0.77 8.45
CA ILE A 30 1.89 0.66 7.81
C ILE A 30 1.22 -0.59 8.33
N ARG A 31 0.01 -0.44 8.87
CA ARG A 31 -0.84 -1.54 9.33
C ARG A 31 -1.90 -1.82 8.28
N VAL A 32 -2.17 -3.10 8.03
CA VAL A 32 -3.19 -3.53 7.06
C VAL A 32 -3.96 -4.71 7.62
N ASP A 33 -5.29 -4.61 7.63
CA ASP A 33 -6.17 -5.72 8.00
C ASP A 33 -6.01 -6.87 6.99
N MET A 34 -5.78 -8.09 7.50
CA MET A 34 -5.65 -9.28 6.66
C MET A 34 -6.88 -9.54 5.81
N GLU A 35 -8.07 -9.15 6.27
CA GLU A 35 -9.32 -9.31 5.52
C GLU A 35 -9.37 -8.44 4.26
N GLN A 36 -8.67 -7.32 4.23
CA GLN A 36 -8.57 -6.45 3.04
C GLN A 36 -7.63 -7.02 1.97
N ILE A 37 -6.75 -7.96 2.33
CA ILE A 37 -5.79 -8.55 1.40
C ILE A 37 -6.47 -9.66 0.60
N ARG A 38 -6.63 -9.43 -0.71
CA ARG A 38 -7.20 -10.44 -1.62
C ARG A 38 -6.36 -11.72 -1.63
N LYS A 39 -7.01 -12.84 -1.34
CA LYS A 39 -6.45 -14.19 -1.50
C LYS A 39 -6.07 -14.44 -2.97
N ALA A 40 -4.79 -14.76 -3.21
CA ALA A 40 -4.26 -15.07 -4.53
C ALA A 40 -3.52 -16.42 -4.51
N GLY A 41 -3.51 -17.09 -5.65
CA GLY A 41 -2.82 -18.38 -5.80
C GLY A 41 -1.29 -18.23 -5.79
N ARG A 42 -0.59 -19.36 -5.60
CA ARG A 42 0.88 -19.40 -5.51
C ARG A 42 1.60 -18.97 -6.79
N ASN A 43 1.03 -19.29 -7.96
CA ASN A 43 1.61 -18.92 -9.26
C ASN A 43 0.91 -17.67 -9.82
N THR A 44 1.00 -16.55 -9.07
CA THR A 44 0.43 -15.25 -9.45
C THR A 44 1.44 -14.14 -9.14
N SER A 45 1.21 -12.93 -9.66
CA SER A 45 2.01 -11.75 -9.29
C SER A 45 1.59 -11.14 -7.95
N GLY A 46 0.59 -11.69 -7.26
CA GLY A 46 0.02 -11.11 -6.05
C GLY A 46 -0.82 -9.86 -6.31
N VAL A 47 -1.14 -9.14 -5.23
CA VAL A 47 -1.86 -7.87 -5.23
C VAL A 47 -1.03 -6.80 -4.54
N LYS A 48 -1.27 -5.54 -4.89
CA LYS A 48 -0.63 -4.40 -4.24
C LYS A 48 -1.38 -4.12 -2.93
N VAL A 49 -0.72 -4.32 -1.80
CA VAL A 49 -1.30 -4.13 -0.46
C VAL A 49 -1.10 -2.70 0.02
N VAL A 50 0.08 -2.12 -0.20
CA VAL A 50 0.43 -0.76 0.22
C VAL A 50 0.99 0.04 -0.95
N THR A 51 0.65 1.33 -1.00
CA THR A 51 1.30 2.28 -1.91
C THR A 51 2.39 3.01 -1.16
N VAL A 52 3.62 2.94 -1.69
CA VAL A 52 4.78 3.65 -1.16
C VAL A 52 5.21 4.74 -2.14
N GLU A 53 5.87 5.76 -1.62
CA GLU A 53 6.38 6.88 -2.42
C GLU A 53 7.52 6.46 -3.36
N LYS A 54 7.85 7.33 -4.33
CA LYS A 54 8.98 7.07 -5.23
C LYS A 54 10.27 6.91 -4.42
N LYS A 55 10.96 5.78 -4.61
CA LYS A 55 12.19 5.33 -3.93
C LYS A 55 12.02 4.73 -2.53
N ASP A 56 10.80 4.69 -1.98
CA ASP A 56 10.55 3.95 -0.75
C ASP A 56 10.27 2.47 -1.07
N ILE A 57 10.73 1.58 -0.19
CA ILE A 57 10.58 0.13 -0.30
C ILE A 57 10.19 -0.45 1.05
N VAL A 58 9.44 -1.56 1.03
CA VAL A 58 9.18 -2.34 2.24
C VAL A 58 10.44 -3.13 2.59
N VAL A 59 10.94 -2.97 3.81
CA VAL A 59 12.17 -3.63 4.27
C VAL A 59 11.89 -4.76 5.26
N SER A 60 10.73 -4.74 5.93
CA SER A 60 10.33 -5.78 6.87
C SER A 60 8.82 -5.90 6.95
N MET A 61 8.35 -7.08 7.34
CA MET A 61 6.94 -7.37 7.56
C MET A 61 6.76 -8.34 8.73
N ALA A 62 5.71 -8.15 9.52
CA ALA A 62 5.35 -9.01 10.63
C ALA A 62 3.82 -9.02 10.83
N LYS A 63 3.31 -10.08 11.48
CA LYS A 63 1.92 -10.10 11.95
C LYS A 63 1.82 -9.50 13.34
N CYS A 64 0.70 -8.83 13.62
CA CYS A 64 0.38 -8.31 14.94
C CYS A 64 -1.08 -8.61 15.28
N GLN A 65 -1.49 -8.30 16.51
CA GLN A 65 -2.90 -8.44 16.90
C GLN A 65 -3.75 -7.44 16.12
N LYS A 66 -4.96 -7.85 15.75
CA LYS A 66 -5.91 -6.97 15.07
C LYS A 66 -6.26 -5.78 15.96
N GLU A 67 -6.15 -4.60 15.38
CA GLU A 67 -6.59 -3.36 16.03
C GLU A 67 -7.97 -2.99 15.50
N GLU A 68 -8.90 -2.71 16.41
CA GLU A 68 -10.22 -2.20 16.04
C GLU A 68 -10.04 -0.82 15.43
N THR A 69 -10.06 -0.76 14.10
CA THR A 69 -9.86 0.49 13.37
C THR A 69 -11.24 1.12 13.16
N GLU A 70 -11.52 2.25 13.83
CA GLU A 70 -12.63 3.12 13.43
C GLU A 70 -12.28 3.70 12.05
N GLU A 71 -13.13 3.48 11.05
CA GLU A 71 -12.86 3.85 9.65
C GLU A 71 -12.75 5.38 9.46
N GLU A 72 -11.54 5.93 9.50
CA GLU A 72 -11.27 7.25 8.92
C GLU A 72 -11.12 7.10 7.41
N ASN A 73 -12.17 7.50 6.67
CA ASN A 73 -12.14 7.67 5.22
C ASN A 73 -11.12 8.76 4.87
N GLU A 74 -9.87 8.40 4.55
CA GLU A 74 -8.95 9.31 3.88
C GLU A 74 -9.50 9.64 2.48
N GLY A 75 -10.11 10.82 2.38
CA GLY A 75 -10.61 11.38 1.14
C GLY A 75 -9.51 11.49 0.09
N VAL A 76 -9.79 10.97 -1.10
CA VAL A 76 -9.02 11.25 -2.31
C VAL A 76 -9.20 12.73 -2.64
N ASP A 77 -8.29 13.57 -2.16
CA ASP A 77 -8.08 14.92 -2.71
C ASP A 77 -7.20 14.81 -3.96
N ASP A 78 -7.85 14.62 -5.11
CA ASP A 78 -7.29 15.00 -6.41
C ASP A 78 -8.00 16.29 -6.83
N THR A 79 -7.56 17.41 -6.25
CA THR A 79 -7.90 18.77 -6.70
C THR A 79 -7.53 18.94 -8.19
N PRO A 80 -8.43 19.42 -9.07
CA PRO A 80 -8.06 19.78 -10.42
C PRO A 80 -7.39 21.16 -10.42
N ALA A 81 -6.08 21.21 -10.66
CA ALA A 81 -5.33 22.41 -11.02
C ALA A 81 -4.68 22.14 -12.39
N ASN A 82 -4.72 22.99 -13.42
CA ASN A 82 -4.95 24.42 -13.48
C ASN A 82 -5.17 24.81 -14.96
N ASN A 83 -6.05 25.79 -15.20
CA ASN A 83 -5.87 26.96 -16.09
C ASN A 83 -4.99 26.82 -17.36
N ASP A 84 -5.62 26.98 -18.54
CA ASP A 84 -5.07 27.89 -19.55
C ASP A 84 -6.17 28.88 -19.99
N ASN A 85 -5.87 30.16 -19.78
CA ASN A 85 -6.74 31.30 -19.97
C ASN A 85 -6.09 32.15 -21.07
N THR A 86 -6.28 31.78 -22.34
CA THR A 86 -5.84 32.61 -23.48
C THR A 86 -6.90 33.66 -23.78
N LEU A 87 -6.73 34.85 -23.21
CA LEU A 87 -7.29 36.12 -23.70
C LEU A 87 -6.23 36.82 -24.56
N GLY A 88 -6.58 37.07 -25.83
CA GLY A 88 -5.85 37.92 -26.79
C GLY A 88 -6.36 37.64 -28.20
N LEU A 89 -7.36 38.38 -28.71
CA LEU A 89 -7.18 39.58 -29.54
C LEU A 89 -6.36 39.31 -30.82
N GLU A 90 -7.03 38.80 -31.86
CA GLU A 90 -7.27 39.44 -33.18
C GLU A 90 -8.31 38.63 -33.96
#